data_AF-A0A9W4P599-F1
#
_entry.id   AF-A0A9W4P599-F1
#
_cell.length_a   1.000
_cell.length_b   1.000
_cell.length_c   1.000
_cell.angle_alpha   90.00
_cell.angle_beta   90.00
_cell.angle_gamma   90.00
#
_symmetry.space_group_name_H-M   'P 1'
#
loop_
_entity.id
_entity.type
_entity.pdbx_description
1 polymer ?
#
loop_
_entity_poly.entity_id
_entity_poly.type
_entity_poly.pdbx_seq_one_letter_code
_entity_poly.pdbx_strand_id
1 'polypeptide(L)'
;MHIEMMGARPKRFTPTDQTQGSAKNRVVIEEKPALIKGVIDYLYTLDYHMEVHTPETDLSQEPDGEEAQDSPNKPDSINEDKATACNTLSLYISMYSLADRLLIHGLKALSKEKFEKELARRWLDPSTFSHAVSEIYNSTPESDRGLRDLIVNVTMDNLVILRTGAKTMDSTVAGNGEESGPVAFPDSLARSVPQFSSDLAVEMMNRTVADWNRHGTCKPNWVQ
;
A
#
# COMPACT_ATOMS: atom_id res chain seq x y z
N MET A 1 58.17 -60.74 6.63
CA MET A 1 57.83 -59.47 7.30
C MET A 1 57.12 -58.62 6.26
N HIS A 2 55.86 -58.33 6.52
CA HIS A 2 54.86 -57.76 5.62
C HIS A 2 54.64 -56.31 6.05
N ILE A 3 54.83 -55.33 5.15
CA ILE A 3 54.29 -53.98 5.32
C ILE A 3 53.81 -53.47 3.96
N GLU A 4 52.49 -53.44 3.85
CA GLU A 4 51.66 -52.78 2.86
C GLU A 4 51.48 -51.31 3.26
N MET A 5 51.60 -50.36 2.33
CA MET A 5 51.03 -49.01 2.49
C MET A 5 50.74 -48.37 1.13
N MET A 6 49.46 -48.45 0.77
CA MET A 6 48.59 -47.35 0.33
C MET A 6 49.07 -46.39 -0.78
N GLY A 7 48.36 -46.48 -1.91
CA GLY A 7 48.53 -45.61 -3.06
C GLY A 7 47.89 -44.23 -2.95
N ALA A 8 48.17 -43.41 -3.96
CA ALA A 8 47.41 -42.23 -4.31
C ALA A 8 47.23 -42.20 -5.84
N ARG A 9 45.99 -42.39 -6.29
CA ARG A 9 45.60 -42.21 -7.70
C ARG A 9 45.55 -40.70 -8.03
N PRO A 10 45.84 -40.30 -9.27
CA PRO A 10 45.70 -38.91 -9.70
C PRO A 10 44.21 -38.49 -9.71
N LYS A 11 43.93 -37.34 -9.10
CA LYS A 11 42.61 -36.69 -9.11
C LYS A 11 42.25 -36.30 -10.54
N ARG A 12 41.24 -36.98 -11.12
CA ARG A 12 40.52 -36.48 -12.31
C ARG A 12 39.82 -35.19 -11.91
N PHE A 13 40.21 -34.09 -12.56
CA PHE A 13 39.36 -32.91 -12.65
C PHE A 13 38.12 -33.29 -13.46
N THR A 14 36.97 -33.38 -12.80
CA THR A 14 35.68 -33.38 -13.48
C THR A 14 35.27 -31.92 -13.67
N PRO A 15 35.08 -31.44 -14.91
CA PRO A 15 34.37 -30.18 -15.12
C PRO A 15 32.89 -30.45 -14.89
N THR A 16 32.41 -30.25 -13.67
CA THR A 16 30.99 -29.99 -13.43
C THR A 16 30.72 -28.52 -13.73
N ASP A 17 30.94 -28.14 -14.99
CA ASP A 17 30.32 -26.95 -15.54
C ASP A 17 28.91 -27.38 -15.96
N GLN A 18 28.01 -27.40 -14.97
CA GLN A 18 26.59 -27.41 -15.27
C GLN A 18 26.21 -25.98 -15.67
N THR A 19 26.62 -25.56 -16.87
CA THR A 19 25.77 -24.63 -17.62
C THR A 19 24.47 -25.38 -17.88
N GLN A 20 23.47 -25.19 -17.02
CA GLN A 20 22.14 -25.73 -17.23
C GLN A 20 21.46 -25.00 -18.39
N GLY A 21 21.85 -25.38 -19.60
CA GLY A 21 21.04 -25.17 -20.78
C GLY A 21 19.87 -26.14 -20.76
N SER A 22 18.78 -25.83 -20.06
CA SER A 22 17.39 -26.19 -20.43
C SER A 22 16.36 -25.73 -19.38
N ALA A 23 15.87 -24.50 -19.53
CA ALA A 23 14.57 -24.02 -19.04
C ALA A 23 14.13 -22.79 -19.87
N LYS A 24 14.35 -22.83 -21.19
CA LYS A 24 14.42 -21.66 -22.08
C LYS A 24 13.09 -20.90 -22.33
N ASN A 25 12.01 -21.21 -21.62
CA ASN A 25 10.71 -20.57 -21.80
C ASN A 25 9.87 -20.44 -20.51
N ARG A 26 10.50 -20.47 -19.33
CA ARG A 26 9.78 -20.31 -18.04
C ARG A 26 10.49 -19.29 -17.17
N VAL A 27 9.75 -18.30 -16.70
CA VAL A 27 10.18 -17.34 -15.68
C VAL A 27 9.32 -17.59 -14.45
N VAL A 28 9.95 -17.87 -13.31
CA VAL A 28 9.26 -18.00 -12.02
C VAL A 28 9.27 -16.64 -11.35
N ILE A 29 8.09 -16.10 -11.06
CA ILE A 29 7.92 -14.85 -10.32
C ILE A 29 7.15 -15.17 -9.05
N GLU A 30 7.78 -14.97 -7.89
CA GLU A 30 7.21 -15.26 -6.57
C GLU A 30 6.30 -14.11 -6.10
N GLU A 31 5.24 -13.85 -6.83
CA GLU A 31 4.29 -12.78 -6.54
C GLU A 31 2.85 -13.29 -6.55
N LYS A 32 1.95 -12.51 -5.95
CA LYS A 32 0.51 -12.84 -5.93
C LYS A 32 0.01 -13.02 -7.36
N PRO A 33 -0.76 -14.08 -7.68
CA PRO A 33 -1.27 -14.32 -9.04
C PRO A 33 -2.03 -13.13 -9.64
N ALA A 34 -2.76 -12.37 -8.81
CA ALA A 34 -3.47 -11.16 -9.22
C ALA A 34 -2.52 -10.06 -9.74
N LEU A 35 -1.36 -9.88 -9.10
CA LEU A 35 -0.35 -8.91 -9.55
C LEU A 35 0.26 -9.35 -10.87
N ILE A 36 0.59 -10.64 -11.01
CA ILE A 36 1.13 -11.18 -12.26
C ILE A 36 0.14 -11.04 -13.40
N LYS A 37 -1.14 -11.35 -13.15
CA LYS A 37 -2.20 -11.10 -14.13
C LYS A 37 -2.24 -9.63 -14.53
N GLY A 38 -2.20 -8.70 -13.57
CA GLY A 38 -2.18 -7.27 -13.87
C GLY A 38 -0.95 -6.82 -14.67
N VAL A 39 0.24 -7.36 -14.39
CA VAL A 39 1.44 -7.12 -15.21
C VAL A 39 1.23 -7.60 -16.64
N ILE A 40 0.69 -8.81 -16.83
CA ILE A 40 0.42 -9.37 -18.16
C ILE A 40 -0.62 -8.51 -18.88
N ASP A 41 -1.74 -8.19 -18.23
CA ASP A 41 -2.80 -7.34 -18.81
C ASP A 41 -2.23 -6.01 -19.30
N TYR A 42 -1.35 -5.38 -18.51
CA TYR A 42 -0.66 -4.14 -18.89
C TYR A 42 0.24 -4.31 -20.11
N LEU A 43 1.02 -5.39 -20.18
CA LEU A 43 1.92 -5.62 -21.32
C LEU A 43 1.17 -5.80 -22.65
N TYR A 44 -0.09 -6.26 -22.61
CA TYR A 44 -0.91 -6.46 -23.80
C TYR A 44 -1.85 -5.29 -24.11
N THR A 45 -2.31 -4.56 -23.09
CA THR A 45 -3.38 -3.54 -23.25
C THR A 45 -2.96 -2.13 -22.85
N LEU A 46 -1.78 -1.98 -22.25
CA LEU A 46 -1.28 -0.76 -21.59
C LEU A 46 -2.16 -0.27 -20.42
N ASP A 47 -3.06 -1.13 -19.93
CA ASP A 47 -3.85 -0.92 -18.71
C ASP A 47 -3.95 -2.23 -17.92
N TYR A 48 -4.36 -2.15 -16.65
CA TYR A 48 -4.65 -3.35 -15.86
C TYR A 48 -5.83 -3.11 -14.93
N HIS A 49 -6.65 -4.13 -14.74
CA HIS A 49 -7.74 -4.12 -13.78
C HIS A 49 -7.47 -5.17 -12.71
N MET A 50 -7.48 -4.76 -11.44
CA MET A 50 -7.36 -5.70 -10.33
C MET A 50 -8.76 -5.97 -9.81
N GLU A 51 -9.29 -7.14 -10.16
CA GLU A 51 -10.51 -7.64 -9.56
C GLU A 51 -10.19 -8.06 -8.12
N VAL A 52 -10.77 -7.33 -7.16
CA VAL A 52 -10.79 -7.76 -5.77
C VAL A 52 -11.88 -8.83 -5.71
N HIS A 53 -11.51 -10.10 -5.90
CA HIS A 53 -12.41 -11.19 -5.57
C HIS A 53 -12.59 -11.20 -4.05
N THR A 54 -13.69 -10.61 -3.59
CA THR A 54 -14.32 -11.06 -2.35
C THR A 54 -14.71 -12.52 -2.60
N PRO A 55 -14.41 -13.46 -1.69
CA PRO A 55 -15.00 -14.78 -1.77
C PRO A 55 -16.48 -14.62 -1.42
N GLU A 56 -17.29 -14.19 -2.39
CA GLU A 56 -18.72 -14.37 -2.34
C GLU A 56 -18.97 -15.88 -2.36
N THR A 57 -19.55 -16.33 -1.26
CA THR A 57 -20.16 -17.62 -1.01
C THR A 57 -20.63 -18.29 -2.30
N ASP A 58 -20.02 -19.43 -2.58
CA ASP A 58 -20.32 -20.35 -3.67
C ASP A 58 -21.79 -20.83 -3.55
N LEU A 59 -22.74 -20.09 -4.12
CA LEU A 59 -24.12 -20.52 -4.30
C LEU A 59 -24.28 -21.05 -5.72
N SER A 60 -23.83 -22.27 -5.92
CA SER A 60 -24.27 -23.13 -7.02
C SER A 60 -24.76 -24.45 -6.44
N GLN A 61 -25.97 -24.47 -5.91
CA GLN A 61 -26.76 -25.68 -5.81
C GLN A 61 -28.24 -25.36 -6.06
N GLU A 62 -28.74 -25.96 -7.13
CA GLU A 62 -30.14 -26.00 -7.56
C GLU A 62 -31.07 -26.52 -6.45
N PRO A 63 -32.38 -26.18 -6.51
CA PRO A 63 -33.30 -26.28 -5.38
C PRO A 63 -33.93 -27.67 -5.29
N ASP A 64 -34.03 -28.20 -4.07
CA ASP A 64 -35.04 -29.21 -3.74
C ASP A 64 -35.36 -29.14 -2.23
N GLY A 65 -36.65 -28.95 -1.92
CA GLY A 65 -37.23 -29.20 -0.59
C GLY A 65 -37.59 -27.97 0.24
N GLU A 66 -38.90 -27.72 0.34
CA GLU A 66 -39.57 -26.75 1.22
C GLU A 66 -39.38 -27.07 2.72
N GLU A 67 -39.16 -26.04 3.57
CA GLU A 67 -40.12 -25.57 4.59
C GLU A 67 -39.47 -24.64 5.65
N ALA A 68 -40.27 -23.63 6.03
CA ALA A 68 -40.28 -22.89 7.30
C ALA A 68 -39.15 -21.88 7.64
N GLN A 69 -39.47 -20.63 7.31
CA GLN A 69 -39.33 -19.40 8.11
C GLN A 69 -38.26 -19.37 9.23
N ASP A 70 -37.21 -18.59 9.01
CA ASP A 70 -36.77 -17.58 9.99
C ASP A 70 -36.04 -16.44 9.27
N SER A 71 -36.28 -15.21 9.70
CA SER A 71 -35.81 -13.98 9.04
C SER A 71 -34.28 -13.92 8.97
N PRO A 72 -33.66 -13.67 7.79
CA PRO A 72 -32.23 -13.39 7.76
C PRO A 72 -31.98 -11.99 8.30
N ASN A 73 -31.44 -11.92 9.52
CA ASN A 73 -30.70 -10.77 9.98
C ASN A 73 -29.64 -10.41 8.94
N LYS A 74 -29.85 -9.31 8.23
CA LYS A 74 -28.84 -8.66 7.38
C LYS A 74 -27.67 -8.26 8.30
N PRO A 75 -26.47 -8.88 8.19
CA PRO A 75 -25.31 -8.33 8.85
C PRO A 75 -24.84 -7.11 8.06
N ASP A 76 -24.44 -6.09 8.81
CA ASP A 76 -24.14 -4.74 8.36
C ASP A 76 -23.14 -4.67 7.20
N SER A 77 -23.55 -4.00 6.10
CA SER A 77 -22.72 -3.73 4.91
C SER A 77 -21.63 -2.66 5.13
N ILE A 78 -21.23 -2.41 6.38
CA ILE A 78 -20.32 -1.31 6.74
C ILE A 78 -18.85 -1.78 6.79
N ASN A 79 -18.60 -3.09 6.88
CA ASN A 79 -17.24 -3.63 7.05
C ASN A 79 -16.58 -4.10 5.74
N GLU A 80 -17.38 -4.48 4.74
CA GLU A 80 -16.89 -5.06 3.49
C GLU A 80 -16.27 -4.01 2.55
N ASP A 81 -16.90 -2.83 2.46
CA ASP A 81 -16.41 -1.71 1.66
C ASP A 81 -15.04 -1.19 2.13
N LYS A 82 -14.81 -1.22 3.44
CA LYS A 82 -13.58 -0.76 4.09
C LYS A 82 -12.42 -1.73 3.92
N ALA A 83 -12.67 -3.03 4.15
CA ALA A 83 -11.66 -4.07 3.90
C ALA A 83 -11.25 -4.07 2.42
N THR A 84 -12.23 -3.92 1.52
CA THR A 84 -12.01 -3.82 0.07
C THR A 84 -11.16 -2.60 -0.31
N ALA A 85 -11.38 -1.45 0.32
CA ALA A 85 -10.58 -0.24 0.11
C ALA A 85 -9.11 -0.40 0.52
N CYS A 86 -8.87 -0.92 1.73
CA CYS A 86 -7.53 -1.20 2.25
C CYS A 86 -6.79 -2.18 1.33
N ASN A 87 -7.48 -3.23 0.88
CA ASN A 87 -6.96 -4.19 -0.09
C ASN A 87 -6.61 -3.52 -1.42
N THR A 88 -7.46 -2.63 -1.93
CA THR A 88 -7.26 -1.95 -3.21
C THR A 88 -6.00 -1.06 -3.20
N LEU A 89 -5.84 -0.21 -2.19
CA LEU A 89 -4.63 0.63 -2.06
C LEU A 89 -3.37 -0.22 -1.93
N SER A 90 -3.41 -1.27 -1.11
CA SER A 90 -2.27 -2.18 -0.91
C SER A 90 -1.89 -2.89 -2.20
N LEU A 91 -2.87 -3.25 -3.03
CA LEU A 91 -2.62 -3.83 -4.34
C LEU A 91 -1.94 -2.82 -5.29
N TYR A 92 -2.35 -1.55 -5.30
CA TYR A 92 -1.69 -0.54 -6.14
C TYR A 92 -0.26 -0.24 -5.67
N ILE A 93 -0.03 -0.20 -4.36
CA ILE A 93 1.32 -0.07 -3.78
C ILE A 93 2.19 -1.28 -4.16
N SER A 94 1.64 -2.49 -4.03
CA SER A 94 2.33 -3.72 -4.43
C SER A 94 2.67 -3.74 -5.93
N MET A 95 1.72 -3.32 -6.78
CA MET A 95 1.93 -3.23 -8.24
C MET A 95 3.01 -2.19 -8.57
N TYR A 96 3.01 -1.05 -7.88
CA TYR A 96 4.03 -0.01 -8.04
C TYR A 96 5.43 -0.55 -7.74
N SER A 97 5.62 -1.21 -6.59
CA SER A 97 6.91 -1.81 -6.21
C SER A 97 7.32 -2.97 -7.11
N LEU A 98 6.36 -3.78 -7.56
CA LEU A 98 6.62 -4.84 -8.52
C LEU A 98 7.07 -4.29 -9.87
N ALA A 99 6.40 -3.25 -10.37
CA ALA A 99 6.75 -2.60 -11.63
C ALA A 99 8.15 -1.98 -11.59
N ASP A 100 8.56 -1.44 -10.44
CA ASP A 100 9.93 -0.95 -10.24
C ASP A 100 10.96 -2.09 -10.34
N ARG A 101 10.73 -3.20 -9.63
CA ARG A 101 11.62 -4.36 -9.67
C ARG A 101 11.68 -5.04 -11.04
N LEU A 102 10.60 -4.99 -11.81
CA LEU A 102 10.55 -5.47 -13.19
C LEU A 102 11.03 -4.43 -14.22
N LEU A 103 11.38 -3.21 -13.79
CA LEU A 103 11.81 -2.08 -14.62
C LEU A 103 10.78 -1.68 -15.70
N ILE A 104 9.49 -1.83 -15.39
CA ILE A 104 8.38 -1.44 -16.27
C ILE A 104 7.88 -0.05 -15.86
N HIS A 105 8.59 0.99 -16.31
CA HIS A 105 8.33 2.38 -15.90
C HIS A 105 6.89 2.85 -16.15
N GLY A 106 6.28 2.45 -17.28
CA GLY A 106 4.91 2.82 -17.61
C GLY A 106 3.89 2.21 -16.64
N LEU A 107 4.10 0.96 -16.22
CA LEU A 107 3.26 0.30 -15.21
C LEU A 107 3.46 0.93 -13.83
N LYS A 108 4.69 1.30 -13.48
CA LYS A 108 5.00 2.02 -12.24
C LYS A 108 4.26 3.36 -12.19
N ALA A 109 4.32 4.13 -13.26
CA ALA A 109 3.61 5.40 -13.38
C ALA A 109 2.08 5.23 -13.28
N LEU A 110 1.52 4.26 -14.02
CA LEU A 110 0.09 3.95 -13.97
C LEU A 110 -0.38 3.50 -12.58
N SER A 111 0.42 2.67 -11.90
CA SER A 111 0.11 2.21 -10.54
C SER A 111 0.08 3.36 -9.54
N LYS A 112 1.00 4.33 -9.68
CA LYS A 112 0.98 5.57 -8.89
C LYS A 112 -0.28 6.39 -9.16
N GLU A 113 -0.67 6.57 -10.42
CA GLU A 113 -1.87 7.32 -10.79
C GLU A 113 -3.15 6.68 -10.23
N LYS A 114 -3.27 5.35 -10.33
CA LYS A 114 -4.42 4.62 -9.77
C LYS A 114 -4.45 4.70 -8.25
N PHE A 115 -3.29 4.60 -7.60
CA PHE A 115 -3.18 4.82 -6.16
C PHE A 115 -3.63 6.22 -5.75
N GLU A 116 -3.15 7.26 -6.43
CA GLU A 116 -3.50 8.66 -6.16
C GLU A 116 -5.01 8.90 -6.27
N LYS A 117 -5.63 8.40 -7.35
CA LYS A 117 -7.09 8.50 -7.56
C LYS A 117 -7.88 7.80 -6.45
N GLU A 118 -7.47 6.60 -6.04
CA GLU A 118 -8.17 5.85 -5.01
C GLU A 118 -7.97 6.47 -3.62
N LEU A 119 -6.76 6.96 -3.33
CA LEU A 119 -6.45 7.67 -2.09
C LEU A 119 -7.29 8.94 -1.98
N ALA A 120 -7.41 9.73 -3.04
CA ALA A 120 -8.22 10.96 -3.05
C ALA A 120 -9.72 10.71 -2.75
N ARG A 121 -10.24 9.51 -3.03
CA ARG A 121 -11.64 9.15 -2.72
C ARG A 121 -11.85 8.76 -1.26
N ARG A 122 -10.81 8.28 -0.57
CA ARG A 122 -10.95 7.55 0.71
C ARG A 122 -9.94 7.95 1.80
N TRP A 123 -9.17 9.02 1.60
CA TRP A 123 -8.12 9.47 2.54
C TRP A 123 -8.63 9.81 3.95
N LEU A 124 -9.93 10.06 4.12
CA LEU A 124 -10.56 10.33 5.40
C LEU A 124 -10.77 9.07 6.27
N ASP A 125 -10.65 7.84 5.73
CA ASP A 125 -10.75 6.63 6.55
C ASP A 125 -9.45 6.39 7.35
N PRO A 126 -9.51 6.40 8.70
CA PRO A 126 -8.31 6.37 9.54
C PRO A 126 -7.41 5.15 9.37
N SER A 127 -8.01 3.98 9.27
CA SER A 127 -7.27 2.73 9.09
C SER A 127 -6.71 2.58 7.69
N THR A 128 -7.46 3.01 6.67
CA THR A 128 -7.00 2.95 5.27
C THR A 128 -5.77 3.84 5.09
N PHE A 129 -5.81 5.06 5.64
CA PHE A 129 -4.66 5.97 5.60
C PHE A 129 -3.45 5.41 6.37
N SER A 130 -3.65 4.97 7.62
CA SER A 130 -2.58 4.41 8.45
C SER A 130 -1.92 3.18 7.83
N HIS A 131 -2.73 2.31 7.23
CA HIS A 131 -2.26 1.13 6.51
C HIS A 131 -1.47 1.51 5.27
N ALA A 132 -1.98 2.44 4.44
CA ALA A 132 -1.30 2.89 3.23
C ALA A 132 0.07 3.53 3.54
N VAL A 133 0.17 4.37 4.57
CA VAL A 133 1.45 4.94 5.02
C VAL A 133 2.43 3.82 5.38
N SER A 134 2.00 2.86 6.18
CA SER A 134 2.87 1.75 6.60
C SER A 134 3.31 0.90 5.40
N GLU A 135 2.39 0.56 4.51
CA GLU A 135 2.63 -0.24 3.31
C GLU A 135 3.60 0.46 2.35
N ILE A 136 3.45 1.78 2.11
CA ILE A 136 4.35 2.55 1.23
C ILE A 136 5.79 2.49 1.76
N TYR A 137 6.00 2.77 3.05
CA TYR A 137 7.35 2.83 3.61
C TYR A 137 8.00 1.45 3.78
N ASN A 138 7.20 0.37 3.81
CA ASN A 138 7.70 -1.01 3.82
C ASN A 138 8.00 -1.56 2.42
N SER A 139 7.30 -1.10 1.39
CA SER A 139 7.38 -1.64 0.02
C SER A 139 8.26 -0.81 -0.92
N THR A 140 8.62 0.42 -0.53
CA THR A 140 9.46 1.32 -1.33
C THR A 140 10.77 1.62 -0.59
N PRO A 141 11.94 1.59 -1.24
CA PRO A 141 13.19 2.05 -0.63
C PRO A 141 13.22 3.59 -0.51
N GLU A 142 14.11 4.13 0.33
CA GLU A 142 14.26 5.58 0.53
C GLU A 142 14.61 6.35 -0.75
N SER A 143 15.32 5.70 -1.68
CA SER A 143 15.64 6.26 -3.00
C SER A 143 14.40 6.44 -3.89
N ASP A 144 13.32 5.71 -3.62
CA ASP A 144 12.08 5.82 -4.37
C ASP A 144 11.12 6.80 -3.68
N ARG A 145 11.19 8.05 -4.14
CA ARG A 145 10.38 9.14 -3.59
C ARG A 145 8.96 9.20 -4.17
N GLY A 146 8.61 8.37 -5.16
CA GLY A 146 7.39 8.57 -5.93
C GLY A 146 6.08 8.47 -5.14
N LEU A 147 5.89 7.40 -4.36
CA LEU A 147 4.73 7.26 -3.46
C LEU A 147 4.96 7.94 -2.11
N ARG A 148 6.22 8.02 -1.64
CA ARG A 148 6.58 8.66 -0.36
C ARG A 148 6.27 10.15 -0.36
N ASP A 149 6.67 10.87 -1.41
CA ASP A 149 6.37 12.30 -1.54
C ASP A 149 4.87 12.53 -1.75
N LEU A 150 4.19 11.64 -2.48
CA LEU A 150 2.74 11.73 -2.69
C LEU A 150 1.97 11.66 -1.36
N ILE A 151 2.26 10.66 -0.52
CA ILE A 151 1.55 10.52 0.76
C ILE A 151 1.89 11.66 1.72
N VAL A 152 3.13 12.16 1.71
CA VAL A 152 3.54 13.35 2.49
C VAL A 152 2.78 14.59 2.05
N ASN A 153 2.66 14.84 0.75
CA ASN A 153 1.91 15.98 0.23
C ASN A 153 0.42 15.90 0.60
N VAL A 154 -0.21 14.74 0.41
CA VAL A 154 -1.61 14.51 0.80
C VAL A 154 -1.80 14.73 2.30
N THR A 155 -0.86 14.27 3.11
CA THR A 155 -0.88 14.49 4.57
C THR A 155 -0.78 15.97 4.88
N MET A 156 0.15 16.69 4.25
CA MET A 156 0.40 18.09 4.51
C MET A 156 -0.80 18.97 4.15
N ASP A 157 -1.44 18.70 3.02
CA ASP A 157 -2.61 19.45 2.56
C ASP A 157 -3.85 19.21 3.42
N ASN A 158 -3.91 18.08 4.12
CA ASN A 158 -5.06 17.68 4.93
C ASN A 158 -4.75 17.52 6.42
N LEU A 159 -3.59 18.01 6.88
CA LEU A 159 -3.03 17.70 8.20
C LEU A 159 -3.98 18.02 9.35
N VAL A 160 -4.66 19.15 9.26
CA VAL A 160 -5.63 19.59 10.27
C VAL A 160 -6.76 18.57 10.37
N ILE A 161 -7.37 18.22 9.24
CA ILE A 161 -8.50 17.29 9.17
C ILE A 161 -8.10 15.90 9.67
N LEU A 162 -6.93 15.43 9.25
CA LEU A 162 -6.36 14.14 9.64
C LEU A 162 -6.10 14.05 11.16
N ARG A 163 -5.71 15.17 11.79
CA ARG A 163 -5.40 15.25 13.23
C ARG A 163 -6.64 15.49 14.11
N THR A 164 -7.58 16.31 13.66
CA THR A 164 -8.74 16.71 14.48
C THR A 164 -9.94 15.76 14.32
N GLY A 165 -9.91 14.81 13.38
CA GLY A 165 -10.99 13.85 13.17
C GLY A 165 -12.32 14.54 12.86
N ALA A 166 -12.32 15.47 11.89
CA ALA A 166 -13.46 16.37 11.69
C ALA A 166 -14.76 15.61 11.34
N LYS A 167 -15.79 15.80 12.16
CA LYS A 167 -17.19 15.51 11.81
C LYS A 167 -17.57 16.39 10.63
N THR A 168 -18.04 15.80 9.54
CA THR A 168 -18.87 16.52 8.57
C THR A 168 -20.10 17.03 9.33
N MET A 169 -20.16 18.35 9.54
CA MET A 169 -21.29 19.02 10.16
C MET A 169 -22.56 18.80 9.32
N ASP A 170 -23.42 17.86 9.70
CA ASP A 170 -24.84 18.14 9.76
C ASP A 170 -25.17 18.40 11.24
N SER A 171 -25.35 19.68 11.55
CA SER A 171 -25.60 20.16 12.89
C SER A 171 -27.10 20.30 13.11
N THR A 172 -27.75 19.28 13.66
CA THR A 172 -28.99 19.48 14.46
C THR A 172 -29.23 18.42 15.54
N VAL A 173 -28.22 17.99 16.31
CA VAL A 173 -28.53 17.50 17.67
C VAL A 173 -27.41 17.86 18.64
N ALA A 174 -27.72 18.80 19.54
CA ALA A 174 -26.93 19.04 20.74
C ALA A 174 -27.14 17.86 21.71
N GLY A 175 -26.12 17.02 21.85
CA GLY A 175 -26.08 15.92 22.81
C GLY A 175 -24.66 15.77 23.36
N ASN A 176 -24.55 15.84 24.68
CA ASN A 176 -23.31 15.75 25.45
C ASN A 176 -22.61 14.39 25.25
N GLY A 177 -21.30 14.43 25.03
CA GLY A 177 -20.43 13.26 24.90
C GLY A 177 -19.33 13.51 23.88
N GLU A 178 -18.15 13.93 24.34
CA GLU A 178 -16.95 14.13 23.52
C GLU A 178 -16.43 12.79 23.00
N GLU A 179 -17.06 12.23 21.98
CA GLU A 179 -16.42 11.22 21.15
C GLU A 179 -15.89 11.91 19.90
N SER A 180 -14.64 12.39 20.01
CA SER A 180 -13.83 12.81 18.87
C SER A 180 -13.78 11.63 17.90
N GLY A 181 -14.17 11.84 16.64
CA GLY A 181 -14.19 10.78 15.63
C GLY A 181 -12.80 10.16 15.47
N PRO A 182 -12.71 8.93 14.91
CA PRO A 182 -11.43 8.24 14.80
C PRO A 182 -10.45 9.09 13.97
N VAL A 183 -9.33 9.44 14.59
CA VAL A 183 -8.30 10.31 14.02
C VAL A 183 -7.50 9.52 12.99
N ALA A 184 -7.44 10.03 11.76
CA ALA A 184 -6.75 9.34 10.67
C ALA A 184 -5.23 9.40 10.78
N PHE A 185 -4.70 10.44 11.42
CA PHE A 185 -3.27 10.55 11.72
C PHE A 185 -3.02 10.62 13.24
N PRO A 186 -3.04 9.48 13.94
CA PRO A 186 -2.74 9.41 15.37
C PRO A 186 -1.24 9.49 15.64
N ASP A 187 -0.85 9.93 16.84
CA ASP A 187 0.55 9.95 17.29
C ASP A 187 1.20 8.56 17.27
N SER A 188 0.39 7.49 17.37
CA SER A 188 0.86 6.11 17.24
C SER A 188 1.42 5.81 15.84
N LEU A 189 0.80 6.32 14.78
CA LEU A 189 1.28 6.16 13.40
C LEU A 189 2.60 6.91 13.19
N ALA A 190 2.70 8.13 13.71
CA ALA A 190 3.92 8.92 13.65
C ALA A 190 5.11 8.22 14.33
N ARG A 191 4.83 7.46 15.41
CA ARG A 191 5.84 6.67 16.13
C ARG A 191 6.17 5.34 15.44
N SER A 192 5.21 4.71 14.77
CA SER A 192 5.43 3.43 14.10
C SER A 192 6.22 3.56 12.79
N VAL A 193 6.07 4.68 12.08
CA VAL A 193 6.77 4.93 10.81
C VAL A 193 7.66 6.18 10.94
N PRO A 194 8.86 6.08 11.56
CA PRO A 194 9.71 7.24 11.85
C PRO A 194 10.22 7.94 10.57
N GLN A 195 10.44 7.19 9.49
CA GLN A 195 10.84 7.76 8.19
C GLN A 195 9.76 8.71 7.65
N PHE A 196 8.49 8.32 7.73
CA PHE A 196 7.37 9.16 7.33
C PHE A 196 7.29 10.45 8.15
N SER A 197 7.44 10.35 9.47
CA SER A 197 7.46 11.52 10.35
C SER A 197 8.61 12.47 10.02
N SER A 198 9.77 11.93 9.67
CA SER A 198 10.93 12.73 9.22
C SER A 198 10.65 13.45 7.90
N ASP A 199 10.14 12.73 6.90
CA ASP A 199 9.80 13.29 5.60
C ASP A 199 8.73 14.39 5.72
N LEU A 200 7.70 14.15 6.56
CA LEU A 200 6.66 15.14 6.84
C LEU A 200 7.24 16.38 7.53
N ALA A 201 8.13 16.23 8.51
CA ALA A 201 8.74 17.36 9.21
C ALA A 201 9.64 18.19 8.27
N VAL A 202 10.39 17.53 7.37
CA VAL A 202 11.18 18.21 6.34
C VAL A 202 10.27 18.99 5.39
N GLU A 203 9.17 18.41 4.94
CA GLU A 203 8.23 19.09 4.05
C GLU A 203 7.54 20.28 4.73
N MET A 204 7.15 20.13 6.00
CA MET A 204 6.64 21.24 6.81
C MET A 204 7.63 22.41 6.89
N MET A 205 8.91 22.09 7.12
CA MET A 205 9.98 23.10 7.18
C MET A 205 10.18 23.78 5.83
N ASN A 206 10.25 23.00 4.74
CA ASN A 206 10.40 23.53 3.38
C ASN A 206 9.26 24.46 3.01
N ARG A 207 8.01 24.07 3.30
CA ARG A 207 6.82 24.90 3.04
C ARG A 207 6.85 26.19 3.85
N THR A 208 7.22 26.12 5.13
CA THR A 208 7.36 27.30 6.01
C THR A 208 8.42 28.27 5.49
N VAL A 209 9.59 27.76 5.09
CA VAL A 209 10.68 28.56 4.51
C VAL A 209 10.25 29.19 3.19
N ALA A 210 9.54 28.44 2.34
CA ALA A 210 9.01 28.95 1.08
C ALA A 210 7.99 30.08 1.31
N ASP A 211 7.12 29.95 2.32
CA ASP A 211 6.15 30.99 2.69
C ASP A 211 6.84 32.26 3.22
N TRP A 212 7.87 32.12 4.06
CA TRP A 212 8.68 33.25 4.51
C TRP A 212 9.38 33.98 3.36
N ASN A 213 9.93 33.23 2.40
CA ASN A 213 10.57 33.83 1.24
C ASN A 213 9.56 34.57 0.34
N ARG A 214 8.29 34.12 0.29
CA ARG A 214 7.22 34.76 -0.49
C ARG A 214 6.65 36.01 0.16
N HIS A 215 6.43 35.98 1.48
CA HIS A 215 5.67 37.02 2.19
C HIS A 215 6.52 37.91 3.11
N GLY A 216 7.82 37.63 3.24
CA GLY A 216 8.70 38.22 4.25
C GLY A 216 8.48 37.59 5.63
N THR A 217 9.31 37.94 6.61
CA THR A 217 9.07 37.53 8.00
C THR A 217 7.73 38.09 8.47
N CYS A 218 6.79 37.21 8.85
CA CYS A 218 5.59 37.61 9.58
C CYS A 218 6.02 38.49 10.76
N LYS A 219 5.55 39.74 10.79
CA LYS A 219 5.84 40.63 11.92
C LYS A 219 5.31 39.96 13.20
N PRO A 220 6.11 39.87 14.27
CA PRO A 220 5.60 39.35 15.52
C PRO A 220 4.45 40.22 16.03
N ASN A 221 3.27 39.62 16.18
CA ASN A 221 2.11 40.24 16.84
C ASN A 221 2.24 40.14 18.38
N TRP A 222 3.45 40.19 18.93
CA TRP A 222 3.61 40.28 20.38
C TRP A 222 3.28 41.72 20.77
N VAL A 223 2.06 41.88 21.26
CA VAL A 223 1.55 43.12 21.86
C VAL A 223 2.49 43.51 23.00
N GLN A 224 2.91 44.78 22.97
CA GLN A 224 3.84 45.43 23.89
C GLN A 224 3.16 45.80 25.21
#